data_AF-A0A2U1YA51-F1
#
_entry.id   AF-A0A2U1YA51-F1
#
_cell.length_a   1.000
_cell.length_b   1.000
_cell.length_c   1.000
_cell.angle_alpha   90.00
_cell.angle_beta   90.00
_cell.angle_gamma   90.00
#
_symmetry.space_group_name_H-M   'P 1'
#
loop_
_entity.id
_entity.type
_entity.pdbx_description
1 polymer ?
#
loop_
_entity_poly.entity_id
_entity_poly.type
_entity_poly.pdbx_seq_one_letter_code
_entity_poly.pdbx_strand_id
1 'polypeptide(L)'
;MKTTRIIVLAIAAATLSGTSVPALANGKAKVPPVHVEHEDGEEILVHKGEASFYSQKFHGRTTASGETMNQNKATAASRTLPLGAKATVTNEENGKSVDVIVNDRGPYVDGRVIDLSRSAAKKLDMIDDGTAPVTVEVKPSEQPTEAAREKVENKVDQLAPDSQVAQGDTRRNGSSGGSKSDTVSHSGSGK
;
A
#
# COMPACT_ATOMS: atom_id res chain seq x y z
N MET A 1 65.51 -24.09 -1.61
CA MET A 1 65.24 -23.59 -2.98
C MET A 1 63.74 -23.44 -3.14
N LYS A 2 63.33 -22.35 -3.77
CA LYS A 2 62.02 -21.69 -3.64
C LYS A 2 60.85 -22.52 -4.21
N THR A 3 59.75 -22.50 -3.48
CA THR A 3 58.43 -23.08 -3.76
C THR A 3 57.81 -22.47 -5.01
N THR A 4 57.21 -23.28 -5.89
CA THR A 4 56.33 -22.82 -6.96
C THR A 4 55.34 -23.92 -7.31
N ARG A 5 54.03 -23.64 -7.20
CA ARG A 5 53.10 -23.60 -8.33
C ARG A 5 51.72 -23.15 -7.86
N ILE A 6 51.20 -22.22 -8.64
CA ILE A 6 50.00 -21.41 -8.45
C ILE A 6 48.76 -22.25 -8.80
N ILE A 7 47.77 -22.24 -7.92
CA ILE A 7 46.44 -22.81 -8.18
C ILE A 7 45.64 -21.75 -8.95
N VAL A 8 45.33 -22.05 -10.22
CA VAL A 8 44.36 -21.30 -11.02
C VAL A 8 42.99 -21.92 -10.74
N LEU A 9 42.12 -21.19 -10.04
CA LEU A 9 40.70 -21.53 -9.92
C LEU A 9 39.89 -20.54 -10.74
N ALA A 10 39.26 -21.04 -11.79
CA ALA A 10 38.31 -20.35 -12.63
C ALA A 10 37.01 -20.09 -11.84
N ILE A 11 36.54 -18.85 -11.81
CA ILE A 11 35.17 -18.52 -11.37
C ILE A 11 34.46 -17.82 -12.51
N ALA A 12 33.26 -18.31 -12.76
CA ALA A 12 32.38 -18.08 -13.89
C ALA A 12 32.02 -16.61 -14.11
N ALA A 13 32.01 -16.22 -15.39
CA ALA A 13 31.42 -14.98 -15.87
C ALA A 13 29.89 -15.06 -15.80
N ALA A 14 29.28 -14.32 -14.87
CA ALA A 14 27.85 -14.06 -14.87
C ALA A 14 27.57 -12.95 -15.90
N THR A 15 26.77 -13.29 -16.91
CA THR A 15 26.34 -12.40 -17.98
C THR A 15 25.46 -11.27 -17.42
N LEU A 16 25.91 -10.02 -17.59
CA LEU A 16 25.07 -8.83 -17.45
C LEU A 16 24.07 -8.78 -18.61
N SER A 17 22.78 -8.82 -18.29
CA SER A 17 21.72 -8.46 -19.22
C SER A 17 20.73 -7.51 -18.55
N GLY A 18 20.63 -6.29 -19.10
CA GLY A 18 19.41 -5.50 -19.05
C GLY A 18 19.43 -4.26 -18.16
N THR A 19 20.20 -3.24 -18.57
CA THR A 19 19.95 -1.85 -18.16
C THR A 19 18.73 -1.29 -18.90
N SER A 20 17.71 -0.86 -18.17
CA SER A 20 17.03 0.42 -18.43
C SER A 20 16.09 0.74 -17.26
N VAL A 21 16.63 1.41 -16.24
CA VAL A 21 15.78 2.19 -15.33
C VAL A 21 15.37 3.43 -16.13
N PRO A 22 14.09 3.69 -16.38
CA PRO A 22 13.71 4.94 -17.02
C PRO A 22 13.93 6.05 -16.01
N ALA A 23 14.84 6.97 -16.36
CA ALA A 23 14.88 8.29 -15.78
C ALA A 23 13.61 9.03 -16.23
N LEU A 24 12.75 9.40 -15.28
CA LEU A 24 11.95 10.60 -15.44
C LEU A 24 11.83 11.31 -14.10
N ALA A 25 12.41 12.51 -14.10
CA ALA A 25 12.42 13.46 -13.02
C ALA A 25 10.98 13.92 -12.68
N ASN A 26 10.67 13.95 -11.39
CA ASN A 26 9.86 14.97 -10.73
C ASN A 26 10.10 14.85 -9.23
N GLY A 27 10.68 15.88 -8.61
CA GLY A 27 11.22 15.88 -7.25
C GLY A 27 10.19 15.78 -6.11
N LYS A 28 9.46 14.67 -6.05
CA LYS A 28 8.72 14.21 -4.87
C LYS A 28 9.17 12.79 -4.57
N ALA A 29 9.51 12.53 -3.30
CA ALA A 29 10.02 11.25 -2.88
C ALA A 29 9.16 10.07 -3.35
N LYS A 30 9.73 9.09 -4.05
CA LYS A 30 8.97 7.96 -4.60
C LYS A 30 8.42 7.10 -3.45
N VAL A 31 7.10 7.11 -3.24
CA VAL A 31 6.43 6.17 -2.33
C VAL A 31 6.29 4.84 -3.08
N PRO A 32 6.62 3.69 -2.46
CA PRO A 32 6.21 2.38 -2.95
C PRO A 32 4.69 2.29 -3.23
N PRO A 33 4.25 1.44 -4.17
CA PRO A 33 2.83 1.22 -4.40
C PRO A 33 2.17 0.58 -3.16
N VAL A 34 0.91 0.94 -2.94
CA VAL A 34 0.04 0.31 -1.95
C VAL A 34 -0.74 -0.79 -2.68
N HIS A 35 -0.81 -1.97 -2.08
CA HIS A 35 -1.54 -3.12 -2.57
C HIS A 35 -2.83 -3.30 -1.75
N VAL A 36 -3.82 -3.96 -2.35
CA VAL A 36 -5.01 -4.42 -1.67
C VAL A 36 -4.93 -5.94 -1.61
N GLU A 37 -5.03 -6.49 -0.41
CA GLU A 37 -5.11 -7.93 -0.17
C GLU A 37 -6.47 -8.26 0.44
N HIS A 38 -6.90 -9.52 0.32
CA HIS A 38 -8.19 -9.99 0.86
C HIS A 38 -7.92 -11.13 1.84
N GLU A 39 -8.23 -10.90 3.12
CA GLU A 39 -8.19 -11.94 4.15
C GLU A 39 -9.62 -12.16 4.67
N ASP A 40 -10.10 -13.40 4.63
CA ASP A 40 -11.44 -13.78 5.14
C ASP A 40 -12.61 -12.94 4.57
N GLY A 41 -12.44 -12.38 3.37
CA GLY A 41 -13.43 -11.51 2.72
C GLY A 41 -13.36 -10.04 3.16
N GLU A 42 -12.39 -9.67 3.99
CA GLU A 42 -12.08 -8.27 4.33
C GLU A 42 -10.93 -7.75 3.46
N GLU A 43 -11.09 -6.54 2.93
CA GLU A 43 -10.05 -5.86 2.17
C GLU A 43 -9.04 -5.18 3.09
N ILE A 44 -7.75 -5.37 2.83
CA ILE A 44 -6.65 -4.85 3.62
C ILE A 44 -5.77 -3.98 2.73
N LEU A 45 -5.52 -2.73 3.16
CA LEU A 45 -4.48 -1.91 2.54
C LEU A 45 -3.12 -2.36 3.04
N VAL A 46 -2.27 -2.83 2.13
CA VAL A 46 -0.92 -3.31 2.41
C VAL A 46 0.11 -2.39 1.75
N HIS A 47 1.05 -1.88 2.53
CA HIS A 47 2.08 -0.96 2.04
C HIS A 47 3.46 -1.39 2.50
N LYS A 48 4.31 -1.81 1.56
CA LYS A 48 5.66 -2.31 1.83
C LYS A 48 6.72 -1.25 1.54
N GLY A 49 7.76 -1.19 2.37
CA GLY A 49 8.91 -0.32 2.16
C GLY A 49 9.76 -0.15 3.42
N GLU A 50 10.57 0.90 3.48
CA GLU A 50 11.41 1.13 4.66
C GLU A 50 10.68 1.92 5.75
N ALA A 51 10.85 1.50 6.99
CA ALA A 51 10.53 2.29 8.17
C ALA A 51 11.77 3.02 8.68
N SER A 52 11.55 4.19 9.28
CA SER A 52 12.51 4.80 10.20
C SER A 52 11.82 5.23 11.50
N PHE A 53 12.51 5.93 12.39
CA PHE A 53 11.89 6.49 13.59
C PHE A 53 12.34 7.90 13.90
N TYR A 54 11.49 8.66 14.60
CA TYR A 54 11.79 10.05 14.92
C TYR A 54 12.98 10.20 15.87
N SER A 55 13.82 11.19 15.59
CA SER A 55 14.83 11.67 16.55
C SER A 55 14.19 12.24 17.82
N GLN A 56 14.89 12.13 18.96
CA GLN A 56 14.47 12.67 20.26
C GLN A 56 14.02 14.14 20.21
N LYS A 57 14.63 14.94 19.33
CA LYS A 57 14.35 16.38 19.16
C LYS A 57 12.91 16.72 18.77
N PHE A 58 12.14 15.75 18.26
CA PHE A 58 10.74 15.97 17.89
C PHE A 58 9.78 15.82 19.07
N HIS A 59 10.24 15.30 20.21
CA HIS A 59 9.40 15.17 21.40
C HIS A 59 8.86 16.54 21.85
N GLY A 60 7.57 16.58 22.19
CA GLY A 60 6.92 17.80 22.66
C GLY A 60 6.48 18.76 21.54
N ARG A 61 6.79 18.48 20.27
CA ARG A 61 6.33 19.29 19.13
C ARG A 61 4.91 18.90 18.73
N THR A 62 4.18 19.83 18.13
CA THR A 62 2.85 19.54 17.56
C THR A 62 2.99 18.73 16.27
N THR A 63 2.21 17.65 16.16
CA THR A 63 2.10 16.80 14.96
C THR A 63 1.05 17.34 14.00
N ALA A 64 0.94 16.77 12.80
CA ALA A 64 -0.11 17.14 11.84
C ALA A 64 -1.54 16.86 12.32
N SER A 65 -1.76 15.97 13.29
CA SER A 65 -3.07 15.80 13.94
C SER A 65 -3.41 16.93 14.93
N GLY A 66 -2.45 17.80 15.25
CA GLY A 66 -2.56 18.83 16.29
C GLY A 66 -2.20 18.33 17.70
N GLU A 67 -1.89 17.04 17.86
CA GLU A 67 -1.46 16.47 19.13
C GLU A 67 0.01 16.77 19.44
N THR A 68 0.38 16.71 20.73
CA THR A 68 1.80 16.77 21.13
C THR A 68 2.49 15.43 20.89
N MET A 69 3.57 15.45 20.11
CA MET A 69 4.42 14.31 19.80
C MET A 69 5.01 13.70 21.08
N ASN A 70 4.67 12.44 21.34
CA ASN A 70 5.14 11.70 22.49
C ASN A 70 5.87 10.42 22.04
N GLN A 71 7.18 10.35 22.28
CA GLN A 71 8.00 9.22 21.84
C GLN A 71 7.67 7.91 22.55
N ASN A 72 6.99 7.98 23.69
CA ASN A 72 6.62 6.83 24.50
C ASN A 72 5.29 6.19 24.05
N LYS A 73 4.48 6.91 23.25
CA LYS A 73 3.26 6.37 22.63
C LYS A 73 3.60 5.59 21.37
N ALA A 74 2.77 4.63 21.00
CA ALA A 74 2.89 3.91 19.72
C ALA A 74 2.19 4.71 18.60
N THR A 75 2.92 5.66 18.01
CA THR A 75 2.40 6.52 16.94
C THR A 75 3.36 6.56 15.75
N ALA A 76 2.88 7.05 14.61
CA ALA A 76 3.66 7.12 13.38
C ALA A 76 3.29 8.32 12.49
N ALA A 77 4.21 8.72 11.58
CA ALA A 77 3.88 9.51 10.39
C ALA A 77 3.71 8.62 9.17
N SER A 78 2.73 8.98 8.36
CA SER A 78 2.58 8.46 7.00
C SER A 78 2.13 9.56 6.05
N ARG A 79 2.63 9.50 4.80
CA ARG A 79 2.20 10.38 3.71
C ARG A 79 0.85 9.97 3.13
N THR A 80 0.54 8.68 3.17
CA THR A 80 -0.56 8.10 2.41
C THR A 80 -1.69 7.58 3.29
N LEU A 81 -1.46 7.29 4.57
CA LEU A 81 -2.50 6.83 5.49
C LEU A 81 -3.29 8.02 6.08
N PRO A 82 -4.60 7.88 6.37
CA PRO A 82 -5.37 8.92 7.06
C PRO A 82 -4.79 9.25 8.45
N LEU A 83 -4.92 10.49 8.91
CA LEU A 83 -4.64 10.80 10.32
C LEU A 83 -5.72 10.14 11.18
N GLY A 84 -5.31 9.62 12.33
CA GLY A 84 -6.11 8.78 13.21
C GLY A 84 -6.14 7.31 12.78
N ALA A 85 -5.59 6.92 11.63
CA ALA A 85 -5.66 5.53 11.20
C ALA A 85 -4.88 4.61 12.14
N LYS A 86 -5.45 3.44 12.44
CA LYS A 86 -4.75 2.35 13.14
C LYS A 86 -4.09 1.46 12.09
N ALA A 87 -2.80 1.22 12.25
CA ALA A 87 -2.01 0.38 11.35
C ALA A 87 -1.20 -0.64 12.15
N THR A 88 -1.08 -1.85 11.60
CA THR A 88 -0.15 -2.88 12.08
C THR A 88 1.11 -2.78 11.26
N VAL A 89 2.26 -2.64 11.92
CA VAL A 89 3.56 -2.55 11.27
C VAL A 89 4.34 -3.80 11.64
N THR A 90 4.81 -4.54 10.64
CA THR A 90 5.60 -5.76 10.82
C THR A 90 7.00 -5.54 10.25
N ASN A 91 8.03 -5.80 11.06
CA ASN A 91 9.41 -5.84 10.59
C ASN A 91 9.67 -7.15 9.85
N GLU A 92 10.03 -7.07 8.58
CA GLU A 92 10.19 -8.24 7.70
C GLU A 92 11.44 -9.07 8.03
N GLU A 93 12.42 -8.50 8.72
CA GLU A 93 13.67 -9.20 9.06
C GLU A 93 13.51 -10.15 10.26
N ASN A 94 12.63 -9.80 11.21
CA ASN A 94 12.49 -10.53 12.46
C ASN A 94 11.05 -10.97 12.78
N GLY A 95 10.06 -10.57 11.97
CA GLY A 95 8.65 -10.92 12.11
C GLY A 95 7.94 -10.26 13.29
N LYS A 96 8.59 -9.34 14.03
CA LYS A 96 7.96 -8.61 15.14
C LYS A 96 6.99 -7.58 14.58
N SER A 97 5.88 -7.36 15.28
CA SER A 97 4.86 -6.39 14.88
C SER A 97 4.46 -5.44 16.00
N VAL A 98 3.92 -4.28 15.62
CA VAL A 98 3.37 -3.28 16.54
C VAL A 98 2.21 -2.51 15.91
N ASP A 99 1.15 -2.35 16.68
CA ASP A 99 0.04 -1.45 16.33
C ASP A 99 0.40 0.00 16.63
N VAL A 100 0.14 0.89 15.68
CA VAL A 100 0.38 2.33 15.81
C VAL A 100 -0.83 3.14 15.37
N ILE A 101 -0.94 4.35 15.92
CA ILE A 101 -1.85 5.38 15.40
C ILE A 101 -1.07 6.37 14.53
N VAL A 102 -1.54 6.58 13.30
CA VAL A 102 -0.98 7.57 12.39
C VAL A 102 -1.45 8.96 12.82
N ASN A 103 -0.56 9.78 13.35
CA ASN A 103 -0.93 11.10 13.86
C ASN A 103 -0.07 12.25 13.30
N ASP A 104 0.81 11.94 12.34
CA ASP A 104 1.67 12.94 11.73
C ASP A 104 1.91 12.68 10.23
N ARG A 105 2.62 13.59 9.55
CA ARG A 105 2.95 13.53 8.12
C ARG A 105 4.45 13.39 7.85
N GLY A 106 4.77 12.63 6.80
CA GLY A 106 6.12 12.15 6.49
C GLY A 106 6.09 10.62 6.33
N PRO A 107 7.23 9.94 6.17
CA PRO A 107 8.55 10.48 5.86
C PRO A 107 8.58 11.15 4.48
N TYR A 108 9.43 12.17 4.32
CA TYR A 108 9.68 12.84 3.03
C TYR A 108 10.96 12.36 2.36
N VAL A 109 11.41 11.15 2.72
CA VAL A 109 12.58 10.48 2.16
C VAL A 109 12.10 9.37 1.22
N ASP A 110 12.74 9.26 0.06
CA ASP A 110 12.46 8.23 -0.95
C ASP A 110 12.59 6.82 -0.35
N GLY A 111 11.70 5.91 -0.76
CA GLY A 111 11.70 4.52 -0.28
C GLY A 111 11.08 4.32 1.11
N ARG A 112 10.97 5.36 1.94
CA ARG A 112 10.34 5.24 3.26
C ARG A 112 8.82 5.39 3.20
N VAL A 113 8.16 4.50 3.91
CA VAL A 113 6.69 4.41 3.96
C VAL A 113 6.12 4.89 5.29
N ILE A 114 6.90 4.81 6.37
CA ILE A 114 6.45 5.13 7.72
C ILE A 114 7.61 5.60 8.61
N ASP A 115 7.36 6.61 9.44
CA ASP A 115 8.26 7.02 10.51
C ASP A 115 7.61 6.75 11.86
N LEU A 116 8.21 5.87 12.66
CA LEU A 116 7.68 5.40 13.93
C LEU A 116 8.11 6.27 15.10
N SER A 117 7.35 6.24 16.18
CA SER A 117 7.84 6.68 17.48
C SER A 117 8.97 5.76 17.98
N ARG A 118 9.83 6.28 18.86
CA ARG A 118 10.92 5.51 19.48
C ARG A 118 10.39 4.28 20.23
N SER A 119 9.23 4.38 20.89
CA SER A 119 8.57 3.27 21.58
C SER A 119 8.13 2.17 20.61
N ALA A 120 7.56 2.53 19.45
CA ALA A 120 7.17 1.56 18.43
C ALA A 120 8.41 0.90 17.77
N ALA A 121 9.42 1.68 17.41
CA ALA A 121 10.67 1.16 16.87
C ALA A 121 11.39 0.20 17.82
N LYS A 122 11.33 0.47 19.14
CA LYS A 122 11.87 -0.45 20.16
C LYS A 122 11.14 -1.80 20.17
N LYS A 123 9.81 -1.81 19.97
CA LYS A 123 9.03 -3.06 19.91
C LYS A 123 9.33 -3.87 18.65
N LEU A 124 9.63 -3.20 17.53
CA LEU A 124 10.07 -3.82 16.28
C LEU A 124 11.55 -4.22 16.28
N ASP A 125 12.28 -3.91 17.35
CA ASP A 125 13.69 -4.24 17.51
C ASP A 125 14.57 -3.66 16.40
N MET A 126 14.29 -2.41 16.00
CA MET A 126 14.99 -1.71 14.91
C MET A 126 15.75 -0.45 15.38
N ILE A 127 15.94 -0.30 16.70
CA ILE A 127 16.57 0.90 17.27
C ILE A 127 18.04 0.99 16.86
N ASP A 128 18.74 -0.15 16.86
CA ASP A 128 20.18 -0.20 16.59
C ASP A 128 20.47 -0.08 15.09
N ASP A 129 19.62 -0.66 14.24
CA ASP A 129 19.73 -0.57 12.78
C ASP A 129 19.29 0.80 12.23
N GLY A 130 18.45 1.53 12.97
CA GLY A 130 17.94 2.85 12.57
C GLY A 130 16.77 2.81 11.59
N THR A 131 16.79 1.84 10.68
CA THR A 131 15.77 1.57 9.65
C THR A 131 15.52 0.08 9.52
N ALA A 132 14.36 -0.32 9.01
CA ALA A 132 14.03 -1.71 8.75
C ALA A 132 13.05 -1.83 7.58
N PRO A 133 13.11 -2.89 6.76
CA PRO A 133 12.04 -3.21 5.82
C PRO A 133 10.79 -3.62 6.59
N VAL A 134 9.65 -3.06 6.22
CA VAL A 134 8.37 -3.30 6.88
C VAL A 134 7.24 -3.55 5.89
N THR A 135 6.28 -4.34 6.35
CA THR A 135 4.92 -4.37 5.81
C THR A 135 4.00 -3.58 6.76
N VAL A 136 3.21 -2.66 6.20
CA VAL A 136 2.21 -1.88 6.93
C VAL A 136 0.81 -2.27 6.46
N GLU A 137 -0.03 -2.71 7.39
CA GLU A 137 -1.40 -3.19 7.14
C GLU A 137 -2.43 -2.28 7.81
N VAL A 138 -3.51 -1.98 7.09
CA VAL A 138 -4.61 -1.17 7.59
C VAL A 138 -5.93 -1.81 7.17
N LYS A 139 -6.72 -2.22 8.18
CA LYS A 139 -8.05 -2.83 8.01
C LYS A 139 -9.14 -1.76 8.19
N PRO A 140 -10.08 -1.57 7.25
CA PRO A 140 -11.17 -0.62 7.39
C PRO A 140 -11.97 -0.81 8.69
N SER A 141 -12.22 -2.07 9.08
CA SER A 141 -13.02 -2.40 10.27
C SER A 141 -12.35 -2.00 11.59
N GLU A 142 -11.02 -1.87 11.63
CA GLU A 142 -10.26 -1.54 12.84
C GLU A 142 -9.99 -0.04 13.04
N GLN A 143 -10.49 0.80 12.13
CA GLN A 143 -10.21 2.22 12.20
C GLN A 143 -10.96 2.89 13.37
N PRO A 144 -10.29 3.72 14.18
CA PRO A 144 -10.85 4.21 15.45
C PRO A 144 -11.92 5.29 15.26
N THR A 145 -12.11 5.80 14.05
CA THR A 145 -13.14 6.80 13.74
C THR A 145 -13.78 6.48 12.40
N GLU A 146 -15.08 6.73 12.25
CA GLU A 146 -15.81 6.57 10.98
C GLU A 146 -15.15 7.36 9.85
N ALA A 147 -14.66 8.57 10.13
CA ALA A 147 -13.97 9.39 9.14
C ALA A 147 -12.62 8.77 8.68
N ALA A 148 -11.92 8.06 9.55
CA ALA A 148 -10.72 7.31 9.16
C ALA A 148 -11.10 6.06 8.36
N ARG A 149 -12.14 5.32 8.81
CA ARG A 149 -12.69 4.15 8.10
C ARG A 149 -13.11 4.50 6.68
N GLU A 150 -13.95 5.51 6.50
CA GLU A 150 -14.43 5.95 5.19
C GLU A 150 -13.28 6.35 4.25
N LYS A 151 -12.24 7.01 4.78
CA LYS A 151 -11.05 7.35 3.99
C LYS A 151 -10.19 6.15 3.61
N VAL A 152 -10.14 5.13 4.48
CA VAL A 152 -9.47 3.86 4.16
C VAL A 152 -10.26 3.14 3.08
N GLU A 153 -11.57 2.96 3.25
CA GLU A 153 -12.48 2.32 2.28
C GLU A 153 -12.37 2.97 0.89
N ASN A 154 -12.57 4.29 0.81
CA ASN A 154 -12.48 5.03 -0.45
C ASN A 154 -11.10 4.90 -1.12
N LYS A 155 -10.04 4.68 -0.34
CA LYS A 155 -8.69 4.48 -0.86
C LYS A 155 -8.47 3.06 -1.34
N VAL A 156 -9.08 2.07 -0.69
CA VAL A 156 -9.10 0.69 -1.19
C VAL A 156 -9.77 0.65 -2.56
N ASP A 157 -10.98 1.24 -2.70
CA ASP A 157 -11.72 1.32 -3.96
C ASP A 157 -10.90 1.97 -5.09
N GLN A 158 -10.21 3.07 -4.79
CA GLN A 158 -9.36 3.78 -5.76
C GLN A 158 -8.13 2.98 -6.20
N LEU A 159 -7.66 2.05 -5.36
CA LEU A 159 -6.49 1.22 -5.63
C LEU A 159 -6.86 -0.16 -6.20
N ALA A 160 -8.12 -0.58 -6.06
CA ALA A 160 -8.68 -1.82 -6.60
C ALA A 160 -9.92 -1.56 -7.49
N PRO A 161 -9.82 -0.75 -8.56
CA PRO A 161 -10.98 -0.36 -9.37
C PRO A 161 -11.66 -1.54 -10.10
N ASP A 162 -11.00 -2.70 -10.21
CA ASP A 162 -11.44 -3.82 -11.06
C ASP A 162 -12.33 -4.86 -10.36
N SER A 163 -12.74 -4.66 -9.09
CA SER A 163 -13.58 -5.63 -8.35
C SER A 163 -15.10 -5.44 -8.53
N GLN A 164 -15.56 -4.34 -9.14
CA GLN A 164 -16.99 -4.08 -9.38
C GLN A 164 -17.46 -4.49 -10.80
N VAL A 165 -17.38 -5.76 -11.17
CA VAL A 165 -18.18 -6.31 -12.30
C VAL A 165 -18.46 -7.81 -12.09
N ALA A 166 -19.57 -8.12 -11.41
CA ALA A 166 -20.46 -9.24 -11.72
C ALA A 166 -21.58 -9.36 -10.68
N GLN A 167 -22.45 -8.34 -10.56
CA GLN A 167 -23.82 -8.63 -10.13
C GLN A 167 -24.55 -9.12 -11.37
N GLY A 168 -24.79 -10.44 -11.38
CA GLY A 168 -25.18 -11.22 -12.54
C GLY A 168 -26.43 -10.73 -13.24
N ASP A 169 -26.25 -10.38 -14.51
CA ASP A 169 -27.31 -10.24 -15.48
C ASP A 169 -27.85 -11.65 -15.81
N THR A 170 -28.80 -12.12 -15.00
CA THR A 170 -29.55 -13.35 -15.27
C THR A 170 -31.00 -13.02 -15.57
N ARG A 171 -31.27 -12.53 -16.79
CA ARG A 171 -32.56 -12.75 -17.45
C ARG A 171 -32.40 -13.19 -18.91
N ARG A 172 -32.48 -14.51 -19.04
CA ARG A 172 -33.02 -15.29 -20.16
C ARG A 172 -33.85 -14.46 -21.17
N ASN A 173 -33.56 -14.62 -22.45
CA ASN A 173 -34.55 -15.23 -23.35
C ASN A 173 -33.88 -15.89 -24.57
N GLY A 174 -34.28 -17.12 -24.84
CA GLY A 174 -33.71 -17.98 -25.86
C GLY A 174 -34.27 -17.77 -27.26
N SER A 175 -33.40 -18.06 -28.21
CA SER A 175 -33.62 -18.70 -29.52
C SER A 175 -35.03 -19.24 -29.86
N SER A 176 -35.58 -18.76 -30.98
CA SER A 176 -36.19 -19.50 -32.14
C SER A 176 -37.22 -18.55 -32.80
N GLY A 177 -37.17 -18.15 -34.08
CA GLY A 177 -37.04 -18.95 -35.29
C GLY A 177 -38.44 -19.18 -35.91
N GLY A 178 -38.81 -18.47 -36.99
CA GLY A 178 -39.91 -18.90 -37.88
C GLY A 178 -40.94 -17.86 -38.37
N SER A 179 -40.66 -17.25 -39.53
CA SER A 179 -41.46 -17.20 -40.78
C SER A 179 -42.98 -16.84 -40.82
N LYS A 180 -43.28 -16.00 -41.85
CA LYS A 180 -44.57 -15.73 -42.57
C LYS A 180 -45.58 -14.77 -41.89
N SER A 181 -46.44 -14.03 -42.58
CA SER A 181 -46.56 -13.40 -43.91
C SER A 181 -47.85 -12.55 -43.86
N ASP A 182 -47.96 -11.59 -44.76
CA ASP A 182 -49.20 -10.99 -45.30
C ASP A 182 -49.96 -9.85 -44.60
N THR A 183 -50.33 -8.90 -45.48
CA THR A 183 -51.55 -8.04 -45.49
C THR A 183 -51.67 -6.92 -44.45
N VAL A 184 -52.21 -5.72 -44.72
CA VAL A 184 -52.62 -4.95 -45.91
C VAL A 184 -52.96 -3.53 -45.37
N SER A 185 -52.76 -2.50 -46.21
CA SER A 185 -53.34 -1.13 -46.21
C SER A 185 -53.51 -0.33 -44.89
N HIS A 186 -53.25 0.98 -44.96
CA HIS A 186 -54.31 1.99 -44.72
C HIS A 186 -53.89 3.33 -45.33
N SER A 187 -54.88 3.89 -46.01
CA SER A 187 -54.93 5.14 -46.75
C SER A 187 -54.65 6.37 -45.91
N GLY A 188 -53.98 7.35 -46.52
CA GLY A 188 -54.00 8.72 -46.06
C GLY A 188 -55.36 9.40 -46.28
N SER A 189 -55.61 10.44 -45.51
CA SER A 189 -56.30 11.66 -45.95
C SER A 189 -56.14 12.70 -44.86
N GLY A 190 -55.44 13.77 -45.20
CA GLY A 190 -55.52 15.03 -44.48
C GLY A 190 -56.80 15.78 -44.85
N LYS A 191 -57.19 16.69 -43.97
CA LYS A 191 -57.80 17.97 -44.30
C LYS A 191 -57.25 19.00 -43.33
#